data_AF-A0A183D3N1-F1
#
_entry.id   AF-A0A183D3N1-F1
#
_cell.length_a   1.000
_cell.length_b   1.000
_cell.length_c   1.000
_cell.angle_alpha   90.00
_cell.angle_beta   90.00
_cell.angle_gamma   90.00
#
_symmetry.space_group_name_H-M   'P 1'
#
loop_
_entity.id
_entity.type
_entity.pdbx_description
1 polymer ?
#
loop_
_entity_poly.entity_id
_entity_poly.type
_entity_poly.pdbx_seq_one_letter_code
_entity_poly.pdbx_strand_id
1 'polypeptide(L)'
;MLLQPVNFFKVRSPVTNMARTSFFHIKRGNVWICAVTRQNVNAAMVFEFLNRFSDTMQSYFGKLNEENVKNNFVLIYELLDEILDFGYPQNTDPGVLKTFITQQGIRTASKEEQAQITSQVTGQIGWRREGIKYRRNELFLDVIEYVNLLMSQQGQVLSSHVAGKVAMKSYLSGMPECKFGINDKLTIEGKGRAGSDDAAKSTRTSVAIDDCQFHQCVKLTKFDTEHAISFIPPDGEYELMR
;
A
#
# COMPACT_ATOMS: atom_id res chain seq x y z
N MET A 1 25.16 33.50 11.70
CA MET A 1 24.52 32.33 12.32
C MET A 1 23.22 32.81 12.98
N LEU A 2 22.10 32.72 12.26
CA LEU A 2 20.77 33.01 12.82
C LEU A 2 19.98 31.70 12.78
N LEU A 3 19.99 30.98 13.90
CA LEU A 3 19.11 29.85 14.11
C LEU A 3 17.73 30.43 14.43
N GLN A 4 16.86 30.52 13.42
CA GLN A 4 15.44 30.70 13.72
C GLN A 4 14.90 29.37 14.24
N PRO A 5 14.31 29.33 15.45
CA PRO A 5 13.62 28.15 15.93
C PRO A 5 12.39 27.92 15.04
N VAL A 6 12.38 26.82 14.30
CA VAL A 6 11.17 26.36 13.62
C VAL A 6 10.18 25.94 14.70
N ASN A 7 9.27 26.84 15.03
CA ASN A 7 8.27 26.63 16.07
C ASN A 7 7.21 25.65 15.55
N PHE A 8 7.44 24.34 15.77
CA PHE A 8 6.56 23.25 15.32
C PHE A 8 5.14 23.28 15.93
N PHE A 9 4.86 24.17 16.88
CA PHE A 9 3.57 24.24 17.59
C PHE A 9 2.44 24.93 16.81
N LYS A 10 2.71 25.49 15.62
CA LYS A 10 1.69 26.10 14.76
C LYS A 10 1.87 25.64 13.31
N VAL A 11 1.64 24.35 13.05
CA VAL A 11 1.72 23.78 11.70
C VAL A 11 0.62 24.38 10.84
N ARG A 12 0.98 25.29 9.92
CA ARG A 12 0.07 25.86 8.90
C ARG A 12 0.02 25.00 7.64
N SER A 13 1.07 24.22 7.36
CA SER A 13 1.22 23.45 6.14
C SER A 13 2.20 22.29 6.35
N PRO A 14 1.94 21.09 5.79
CA PRO A 14 2.87 19.95 5.84
C PRO A 14 4.13 20.17 4.98
N VAL A 15 4.16 21.22 4.16
CA VAL A 15 5.34 21.70 3.42
C VAL A 15 5.64 23.13 3.83
N THR A 16 6.87 23.39 4.28
CA THR A 16 7.36 24.73 4.61
C THR A 16 8.60 25.05 3.80
N ASN A 17 8.72 26.27 3.28
CA ASN A 17 9.93 26.73 2.61
C ASN A 17 10.63 27.78 3.48
N MET A 18 11.90 27.55 3.81
CA MET A 18 12.74 28.49 4.55
C MET A 18 14.08 28.62 3.84
N ALA A 19 14.49 29.84 3.50
CA ALA A 19 15.77 30.13 2.86
C ALA A 19 16.09 29.20 1.66
N ARG A 20 15.12 29.05 0.73
CA ARG A 20 15.22 28.17 -0.45
C ARG A 20 15.41 26.68 -0.13
N THR A 21 15.05 26.26 1.08
CA THR A 21 15.06 24.88 1.52
C THR A 21 13.63 24.47 1.84
N SER A 22 13.18 23.39 1.23
CA SER A 22 11.85 22.80 1.43
C SER A 22 11.92 21.76 2.55
N PHE A 23 10.97 21.83 3.47
CA PHE A 23 10.79 20.95 4.61
C PHE A 23 9.41 20.27 4.48
N PHE A 24 9.42 18.98 4.20
CA PHE A 24 8.24 18.12 4.17
C PHE A 24 8.17 17.41 5.51
N HIS A 25 7.01 17.39 6.16
CA HIS A 25 6.89 16.71 7.43
C HIS A 25 5.54 16.03 7.62
N ILE A 26 5.57 14.89 8.31
CA ILE A 26 4.38 14.20 8.79
C ILE A 26 4.50 13.97 10.28
N LYS A 27 3.34 13.83 10.94
CA LYS A 27 3.26 13.46 12.36
C LYS A 27 2.70 12.04 12.50
N ARG A 28 3.35 11.23 13.34
CA ARG A 28 2.91 9.88 13.71
C ARG A 28 3.02 9.75 15.22
N GLY A 29 1.87 9.70 15.91
CA GLY A 29 1.84 9.79 17.37
C GLY A 29 2.49 11.07 17.87
N ASN A 30 3.56 10.93 18.66
CA ASN A 30 4.37 12.04 19.18
C ASN A 30 5.66 12.30 18.37
N VAL A 31 5.90 11.58 17.28
CA VAL A 31 7.10 11.70 16.45
C VAL A 31 6.80 12.52 15.19
N TRP A 32 7.72 13.44 14.86
CA TRP A 32 7.74 14.14 13.58
C TRP A 32 8.81 13.51 12.69
N ILE A 33 8.42 13.14 11.47
CA ILE A 33 9.35 12.69 10.44
C ILE A 33 9.45 13.81 9.41
N CYS A 34 10.67 14.26 9.13
CA CYS A 34 10.92 15.37 8.23
C CYS A 34 11.90 14.97 7.11
N ALA A 35 11.51 15.27 5.87
CA ALA A 35 12.41 15.23 4.72
C ALA A 35 12.77 16.67 4.31
N VAL A 36 14.05 16.90 4.02
CA VAL A 36 14.58 18.23 3.71
C VAL A 36 15.27 18.19 2.36
N THR A 37 14.98 19.15 1.50
CA THR A 37 15.63 19.25 0.18
C THR A 37 15.72 20.70 -0.29
N ARG A 38 16.74 20.98 -1.10
CA ARG A 38 16.88 22.25 -1.84
C ARG A 38 16.50 22.09 -3.32
N GLN A 39 16.22 20.86 -3.74
CA GLN A 39 15.85 20.55 -5.11
C GLN A 39 14.34 20.67 -5.30
N ASN A 40 13.91 20.88 -6.54
CA ASN A 40 12.50 20.87 -6.92
C ASN A 40 12.04 19.41 -7.15
N VAL A 41 11.70 18.72 -6.07
CA VAL A 41 11.27 17.32 -6.10
C VAL A 41 9.74 17.18 -6.19
N ASN A 42 9.26 16.01 -6.62
CA ASN A 42 7.83 15.69 -6.54
C ASN A 42 7.40 15.56 -5.07
N ALA A 43 6.62 16.52 -4.58
CA ALA A 43 6.13 16.55 -3.20
C ALA A 43 5.33 15.28 -2.83
N ALA A 44 4.52 14.75 -3.75
CA ALA A 44 3.71 13.56 -3.50
C ALA A 44 4.59 12.32 -3.28
N MET A 45 5.68 12.18 -4.05
CA MET A 45 6.67 11.12 -3.84
C MET A 45 7.30 11.21 -2.44
N VAL A 46 7.65 12.41 -1.99
CA VAL A 46 8.21 12.61 -0.65
C VAL A 46 7.22 12.20 0.44
N PHE A 47 5.94 12.58 0.32
CA PHE A 47 4.93 12.17 1.30
C PHE A 47 4.63 10.68 1.28
N GLU A 48 4.55 10.07 0.09
CA GLU A 48 4.40 8.61 -0.03
C GLU A 48 5.57 7.89 0.63
N PHE A 49 6.80 8.32 0.35
CA PHE A 49 7.99 7.77 1.01
C PHE A 49 7.93 7.93 2.53
N LEU A 50 7.59 9.12 3.05
CA LEU A 50 7.49 9.35 4.49
C LEU A 50 6.43 8.46 5.16
N ASN A 51 5.29 8.25 4.50
CA ASN A 51 4.24 7.35 4.98
C ASN A 51 4.74 5.89 4.96
N ARG A 52 5.32 5.43 3.84
CA ARG A 52 5.89 4.08 3.71
C ARG A 52 6.98 3.81 4.71
N PHE A 53 7.89 4.75 4.92
CA PHE A 53 8.95 4.65 5.93
C PHE A 53 8.39 4.48 7.34
N SER A 54 7.35 5.27 7.70
CA SER A 54 6.61 5.10 8.95
C SER A 54 6.01 3.70 9.08
N ASP A 55 5.41 3.17 8.03
CA ASP A 55 4.74 1.87 8.04
C ASP A 55 5.75 0.72 8.10
N THR A 56 6.90 0.84 7.41
CA THR A 56 8.02 -0.09 7.50
C THR A 56 8.57 -0.13 8.92
N MET A 57 8.85 1.03 9.54
CA MET A 57 9.26 1.10 10.94
C MET A 57 8.25 0.41 11.87
N GLN A 58 6.95 0.66 11.66
CA GLN A 58 5.92 0.04 12.47
C GLN A 58 5.83 -1.48 12.29
N SER A 59 6.09 -1.97 11.08
CA SER A 59 6.18 -3.40 10.81
C SER A 59 7.34 -4.06 11.58
N TYR A 60 8.46 -3.36 11.77
CA TYR A 60 9.63 -3.90 12.48
C TYR A 60 9.49 -3.89 14.00
N PHE A 61 9.10 -2.76 14.60
CA PHE A 61 9.15 -2.60 16.07
C PHE A 61 7.84 -2.09 16.68
N GLY A 62 6.73 -2.15 15.93
CA GLY A 62 5.41 -1.79 16.42
C GLY A 62 5.21 -0.28 16.50
N LYS A 63 4.67 0.24 17.60
CA LYS A 63 4.27 1.66 17.66
C LYS A 63 5.45 2.60 17.42
N LEU A 64 5.27 3.60 16.57
CA LEU A 64 6.27 4.65 16.36
C LEU A 64 6.17 5.71 17.47
N ASN A 65 7.08 5.63 18.45
CA ASN A 65 7.20 6.56 19.56
C ASN A 65 8.69 6.80 19.90
N GLU A 66 8.96 7.78 20.77
CA GLU A 66 10.34 8.17 21.13
C GLU A 66 11.18 7.02 21.71
N GLU A 67 10.58 6.20 22.59
CA GLU A 67 11.25 5.06 23.23
C GLU A 67 11.68 4.01 22.19
N ASN A 68 10.77 3.63 21.30
CA ASN A 68 11.06 2.65 20.26
C ASN A 68 12.08 3.16 19.24
N VAL A 69 12.05 4.45 18.90
CA VAL A 69 13.09 5.05 18.03
C VAL A 69 14.46 4.97 18.69
N LYS A 70 14.56 5.31 19.99
CA LYS A 70 15.82 5.22 20.75
C LYS A 70 16.32 3.78 20.88
N ASN A 71 15.44 2.83 21.14
CA ASN A 71 15.82 1.44 21.33
C ASN A 71 16.20 0.71 20.03
N ASN A 72 15.75 1.22 18.87
CA ASN A 72 15.97 0.61 17.55
C ASN A 72 16.81 1.49 16.60
N PHE A 73 17.59 2.44 17.11
CA PHE A 73 18.29 3.42 16.26
C PHE A 73 19.23 2.78 15.23
N VAL A 74 19.93 1.69 15.57
CA VAL A 74 20.81 0.95 14.64
C VAL A 74 20.00 0.41 13.46
N LEU A 75 18.89 -0.27 13.74
CA LEU A 75 17.97 -0.78 12.71
C LEU A 75 17.40 0.34 11.84
N ILE A 76 17.07 1.50 12.43
CA ILE A 76 16.55 2.63 11.67
C ILE A 76 17.59 3.16 10.68
N TYR A 77 18.87 3.23 11.06
CA TYR A 77 19.94 3.62 10.15
C TYR A 77 20.14 2.59 9.02
N GLU A 78 20.16 1.29 9.34
CA GLU A 78 20.24 0.24 8.33
C GLU A 78 19.05 0.31 7.34
N LEU A 79 17.84 0.52 7.86
CA LEU A 79 16.65 0.68 7.02
C LEU A 79 16.78 1.90 6.11
N LEU A 80 17.22 3.05 6.64
CA LEU A 80 17.37 4.28 5.85
C LEU A 80 18.37 4.11 4.70
N ASP A 81 19.51 3.48 4.96
CA ASP A 81 20.53 3.24 3.94
C ASP A 81 20.04 2.32 2.82
N GLU A 82 19.20 1.33 3.14
CA GLU A 82 18.66 0.38 2.15
C GLU A 82 17.46 0.93 1.37
N ILE A 83 16.58 1.71 2.00
CA ILE A 83 15.33 2.17 1.37
C ILE A 83 15.45 3.51 0.64
N LEU A 84 16.52 4.28 0.86
CA LEU A 84 16.69 5.61 0.29
C LEU A 84 18.15 5.89 -0.07
N ASP A 85 18.50 5.69 -1.34
CA ASP A 85 19.84 6.01 -1.84
C ASP A 85 19.85 7.37 -2.55
N PHE A 86 20.68 8.30 -2.06
CA PHE A 86 20.83 9.66 -2.60
C PHE A 86 19.50 10.43 -2.85
N GLY A 87 18.47 10.13 -2.04
CA GLY A 87 17.14 10.73 -2.17
C GLY A 87 16.20 10.05 -3.17
N TYR A 88 16.62 8.92 -3.75
CA TYR A 88 15.77 8.04 -4.56
C TYR A 88 15.22 6.89 -3.70
N PRO A 89 13.90 6.85 -3.46
CA PRO A 89 13.29 5.72 -2.78
C PRO A 89 13.54 4.40 -3.53
N GLN A 90 14.02 3.40 -2.81
CA GLN A 90 14.24 2.04 -3.30
C GLN A 90 13.06 1.15 -2.87
N ASN A 91 13.31 -0.14 -2.60
CA ASN A 91 12.27 -1.05 -2.16
C ASN A 91 11.90 -0.81 -0.68
N THR A 92 10.68 -0.36 -0.42
CA THR A 92 10.17 -0.12 0.94
C THR A 92 9.31 -1.26 1.49
N ASP A 93 9.20 -2.41 0.80
CA ASP A 93 8.36 -3.53 1.22
C ASP A 93 8.94 -4.21 2.49
N PRO A 94 8.24 -4.15 3.64
CA PRO A 94 8.73 -4.75 4.87
C PRO A 94 8.90 -6.28 4.77
N GLY A 95 8.11 -6.95 3.93
CA GLY A 95 8.21 -8.39 3.72
C GLY A 95 9.53 -8.77 3.07
N VAL A 96 10.01 -7.95 2.13
CA VAL A 96 11.30 -8.11 1.46
C VAL A 96 12.44 -7.69 2.39
N LEU A 97 12.35 -6.50 2.99
CA LEU A 97 13.40 -5.97 3.87
C LEU A 97 13.70 -6.89 5.05
N LYS A 98 12.67 -7.51 5.66
CA LYS A 98 12.83 -8.42 6.81
C LYS A 98 13.59 -9.71 6.48
N THR A 99 13.80 -10.01 5.21
CA THR A 99 14.57 -11.20 4.81
C THR A 99 16.09 -11.00 4.99
N PHE A 100 16.58 -9.75 4.90
CA PHE A 100 18.02 -9.46 5.01
C PHE A 100 18.36 -8.44 6.11
N ILE A 101 17.43 -7.58 6.53
CA ILE A 101 17.57 -6.70 7.69
C ILE A 101 16.82 -7.35 8.86
N THR A 102 17.55 -7.89 9.83
CA THR A 102 16.99 -8.68 10.94
C THR A 102 17.33 -8.07 12.30
N GLN A 103 16.35 -8.04 13.21
CA GLN A 103 16.56 -7.57 14.59
C GLN A 103 17.34 -8.57 15.47
N GLN A 104 17.34 -9.84 15.09
CA GLN A 104 18.07 -10.89 15.79
C GLN A 104 19.40 -11.09 15.08
N GLY A 105 20.50 -10.92 15.82
CA GLY A 105 21.86 -10.86 15.30
C GLY A 105 22.15 -11.92 14.23
N ILE A 106 22.81 -11.47 13.16
CA ILE A 106 23.34 -12.19 11.99
C ILE A 106 22.97 -13.67 12.02
N ARG A 107 21.73 -14.01 11.64
CA ARG A 107 21.48 -15.36 11.14
C ARG A 107 22.27 -15.45 9.85
N THR A 108 23.29 -16.30 9.81
CA THR A 108 23.99 -16.65 8.56
C THR A 108 22.98 -17.32 7.65
N ALA A 109 22.28 -16.51 6.84
CA ALA A 109 21.44 -17.00 5.77
C ALA A 109 22.30 -17.91 4.88
N SER A 110 21.79 -19.09 4.53
CA SER A 110 22.52 -19.98 3.63
C SER A 110 22.73 -19.29 2.27
N LYS A 111 23.74 -19.70 1.50
CA LYS A 111 23.95 -19.15 0.14
C LYS A 111 22.70 -19.30 -0.74
N GLU A 112 21.92 -20.35 -0.52
CA GLU A 112 20.65 -20.62 -1.22
C GLU A 112 19.56 -19.62 -0.79
N GLU A 113 19.47 -19.31 0.50
CA GLU A 113 18.53 -18.32 1.03
C GLU A 113 18.88 -16.91 0.53
N GLN A 114 20.17 -16.55 0.50
CA GLN A 114 20.64 -15.30 -0.11
C GLN A 114 20.30 -15.20 -1.60
N ALA A 115 20.49 -16.28 -2.37
CA ALA A 115 20.15 -16.29 -3.80
C ALA A 115 18.64 -16.12 -4.03
N GLN A 116 17.79 -16.72 -3.19
CA GLN A 116 16.34 -16.56 -3.25
C GLN A 116 15.89 -15.13 -2.90
N ILE A 117 16.52 -14.51 -1.91
CA ILE A 117 16.26 -13.11 -1.54
C ILE A 117 16.62 -12.18 -2.70
N THR A 118 17.82 -12.34 -3.28
CA THR A 118 18.24 -11.54 -4.44
C THR A 118 17.26 -11.68 -5.60
N SER A 119 16.83 -12.92 -5.91
CA SER A 119 15.85 -13.17 -6.97
C SER A 119 14.47 -12.53 -6.70
N GLN A 120 14.05 -12.39 -5.45
CA GLN A 120 12.79 -11.70 -5.09
C GLN A 120 12.91 -10.19 -5.23
N VAL A 121 14.07 -9.62 -4.88
CA VAL A 121 14.35 -8.19 -5.01
C VAL A 121 14.50 -7.77 -6.47
N THR A 122 15.20 -8.58 -7.28
CA THR A 122 15.45 -8.28 -8.70
C THR A 122 14.40 -8.84 -9.65
N GLY A 123 13.48 -9.67 -9.14
CA GLY A 123 12.47 -10.36 -9.93
C GLY A 123 11.33 -9.44 -10.35
N GLN A 124 10.59 -9.85 -11.39
CA GLN A 124 9.44 -9.10 -11.91
C GLN A 124 8.24 -9.09 -10.93
N ILE A 125 8.24 -9.98 -9.93
CA ILE A 125 7.19 -10.11 -8.90
C ILE A 125 7.85 -9.97 -7.53
N GLY A 126 7.80 -8.77 -6.95
CA GLY A 126 8.43 -8.48 -5.66
C GLY A 126 7.57 -8.81 -4.42
N TRP A 127 6.27 -9.01 -4.59
CA TRP A 127 5.31 -9.15 -3.48
C TRP A 127 4.95 -10.60 -3.11
N ARG A 128 5.50 -11.60 -3.81
CA ARG A 128 5.23 -13.02 -3.54
C ARG A 128 6.46 -13.89 -3.75
N ARG A 129 6.77 -14.73 -2.76
CA ARG A 129 7.92 -15.63 -2.77
C ARG A 129 7.63 -16.94 -3.50
N GLU A 130 8.60 -17.46 -4.23
CA GLU A 130 8.53 -18.80 -4.80
C GLU A 130 8.62 -19.89 -3.71
N GLY A 131 8.08 -21.07 -3.99
CA GLY A 131 8.22 -22.23 -3.10
C GLY A 131 7.32 -22.25 -1.86
N ILE A 132 6.43 -21.27 -1.68
CA ILE A 132 5.43 -21.27 -0.59
C ILE A 132 4.58 -22.55 -0.68
N LYS A 133 4.41 -23.24 0.45
CA LYS A 133 3.59 -24.46 0.56
C LYS A 133 2.67 -24.38 1.77
N TYR A 134 1.38 -24.57 1.52
CA TYR A 134 0.37 -24.75 2.55
C TYR A 134 -0.20 -26.17 2.47
N ARG A 135 -0.54 -26.75 3.62
CA ARG A 135 -1.22 -28.06 3.67
C ARG A 135 -2.60 -28.01 2.99
N ARG A 136 -3.26 -26.86 3.07
CA ARG A 136 -4.54 -26.58 2.42
C ARG A 136 -4.48 -25.18 1.82
N ASN A 137 -4.90 -25.06 0.57
CA ASN A 137 -4.98 -23.77 -0.10
C ASN A 137 -6.31 -23.10 0.27
N GLU A 138 -6.24 -21.95 0.93
CA GLU A 138 -7.42 -21.18 1.37
C GLU A 138 -7.23 -19.70 0.99
N LEU A 139 -8.33 -19.04 0.63
CA LEU A 139 -8.37 -17.60 0.33
C LEU A 139 -9.61 -17.04 0.99
N PHE A 140 -9.43 -16.06 1.89
CA PHE A 140 -10.52 -15.36 2.56
C PHE A 140 -10.63 -13.95 1.99
N LEU A 141 -11.86 -13.49 1.82
CA LEU A 141 -12.20 -12.22 1.21
C LEU A 141 -13.17 -11.47 2.13
N ASP A 142 -12.77 -10.29 2.57
CA ASP A 142 -13.59 -9.40 3.37
C ASP A 142 -13.87 -8.13 2.57
N VAL A 143 -15.14 -7.90 2.24
CA VAL A 143 -15.61 -6.66 1.61
C VAL A 143 -16.11 -5.74 2.72
N ILE A 144 -15.42 -4.62 2.91
CA ILE A 144 -15.68 -3.67 3.98
C ILE A 144 -16.15 -2.37 3.35
N GLU A 145 -17.35 -1.93 3.71
CA GLU A 145 -17.96 -0.70 3.20
C GLU A 145 -18.16 0.32 4.33
N TYR A 146 -17.85 1.57 4.03
CA TYR A 146 -18.04 2.73 4.90
C TYR A 146 -19.08 3.64 4.26
N VAL A 147 -20.26 3.73 4.90
CA VAL A 147 -21.32 4.63 4.47
C VAL A 147 -21.07 6.01 5.08
N ASN A 148 -20.65 6.95 4.23
CA ASN A 148 -20.42 8.33 4.62
C ASN A 148 -21.67 9.16 4.31
N LEU A 149 -22.35 9.63 5.36
CA LEU A 149 -23.57 10.40 5.24
C LEU A 149 -23.43 11.74 5.98
N LEU A 150 -23.69 12.83 5.27
CA LEU A 150 -23.85 14.17 5.84
C LEU A 150 -25.29 14.62 5.62
N MET A 151 -25.98 14.92 6.71
CA MET A 151 -27.39 15.32 6.69
C MET A 151 -27.58 16.64 7.43
N SER A 152 -28.47 17.50 6.91
CA SER A 152 -28.86 18.74 7.57
C SER A 152 -29.71 18.48 8.81
N GLN A 153 -29.88 19.48 9.66
CA GLN A 153 -30.77 19.41 10.83
C GLN A 153 -32.25 19.20 10.43
N GLN A 154 -32.63 19.56 9.21
CA GLN A 154 -33.97 19.36 8.65
C GLN A 154 -34.17 17.98 8.02
N GLY A 155 -33.15 17.11 8.05
CA GLY A 155 -33.22 15.76 7.48
C GLY A 155 -32.88 15.68 5.98
N GLN A 156 -32.36 16.76 5.38
CA GLN A 156 -31.93 16.75 3.98
C GLN A 156 -30.53 16.13 3.87
N VAL A 157 -30.36 15.12 3.01
CA VAL A 157 -29.03 14.55 2.71
C VAL A 157 -28.24 15.57 1.89
N LEU A 158 -27.09 16.01 2.43
CA LEU A 158 -26.16 16.94 1.80
C LEU A 158 -25.04 16.21 1.05
N SER A 159 -24.60 15.07 1.57
CA SER A 159 -23.63 14.19 0.91
C SER A 159 -23.89 12.75 1.34
N SER A 160 -23.85 11.82 0.39
CA SER A 160 -23.93 10.39 0.63
C SER A 160 -23.01 9.68 -0.35
N HIS A 161 -22.02 8.95 0.15
CA HIS A 161 -21.16 8.11 -0.68
C HIS A 161 -20.69 6.90 0.12
N VAL A 162 -20.31 5.84 -0.59
CA VAL A 162 -19.77 4.61 0.01
C VAL A 162 -18.31 4.52 -0.36
N ALA A 163 -17.43 4.41 0.63
CA ALA A 163 -16.04 4.02 0.42
C ALA A 163 -15.93 2.52 0.72
N GLY A 164 -15.43 1.73 -0.22
CA GLY A 164 -15.26 0.29 -0.06
C GLY A 164 -13.79 -0.09 0.06
N LYS A 165 -13.51 -1.27 0.60
CA LYS A 165 -12.24 -1.96 0.37
C LYS A 165 -12.41 -3.46 0.38
N VAL A 166 -11.57 -4.16 -0.38
CA VAL A 166 -11.50 -5.62 -0.39
C VAL A 166 -10.20 -6.04 0.30
N ALA A 167 -10.31 -6.50 1.53
CA ALA A 167 -9.22 -7.13 2.25
C ALA A 167 -9.17 -8.62 1.88
N MET A 168 -7.98 -9.13 1.62
CA MET A 168 -7.74 -10.51 1.26
C MET A 168 -6.77 -11.15 2.25
N LYS A 169 -6.97 -12.43 2.52
CA LYS A 169 -6.05 -13.28 3.27
C LYS A 169 -5.78 -14.56 2.50
N SER A 170 -4.59 -14.67 1.95
CA SER A 170 -4.19 -15.75 1.05
C SER A 170 -3.26 -16.73 1.74
N TYR A 171 -3.63 -18.01 1.70
CA TYR A 171 -2.80 -19.12 2.10
C TYR A 171 -2.74 -20.10 0.95
N LEU A 172 -2.02 -19.71 -0.10
CA LEU A 172 -1.93 -20.45 -1.36
C LEU A 172 -0.50 -20.93 -1.58
N SER A 173 -0.35 -22.12 -2.15
CA SER A 173 0.95 -22.70 -2.50
C SER A 173 1.42 -22.24 -3.89
N GLY A 174 2.73 -22.11 -4.08
CA GLY A 174 3.35 -21.75 -5.36
C GLY A 174 3.08 -20.30 -5.77
N MET A 175 2.99 -20.05 -7.08
CA MET A 175 2.74 -18.73 -7.70
C MET A 175 1.41 -18.73 -8.47
N PRO A 176 0.25 -18.78 -7.78
CA PRO A 176 -1.04 -18.84 -8.46
C PRO A 176 -1.40 -17.50 -9.11
N GLU A 177 -1.97 -17.54 -10.32
CA GLU A 177 -2.67 -16.40 -10.90
C GLU A 177 -4.16 -16.49 -10.52
N CYS A 178 -4.65 -15.48 -9.82
CA CYS A 178 -6.04 -15.36 -9.40
C CYS A 178 -6.77 -14.35 -10.29
N LYS A 179 -8.07 -14.60 -10.50
CA LYS A 179 -8.99 -13.65 -11.13
C LYS A 179 -10.14 -13.34 -10.17
N PHE A 180 -10.39 -12.07 -9.92
CA PHE A 180 -11.52 -11.58 -9.13
C PHE A 180 -12.47 -10.80 -10.03
N GLY A 181 -13.74 -11.21 -10.06
CA GLY A 181 -14.79 -10.60 -10.86
C GLY A 181 -15.77 -9.86 -9.97
N ILE A 182 -16.13 -8.64 -10.35
CA ILE A 182 -17.14 -7.82 -9.68
C ILE A 182 -18.29 -7.59 -10.66
N ASN A 183 -19.52 -7.51 -10.14
CA ASN A 183 -20.71 -7.15 -10.90
C ASN A 183 -20.75 -5.63 -11.16
N ASP A 184 -19.70 -5.09 -11.76
CA ASP A 184 -19.64 -3.69 -12.17
C ASP A 184 -20.56 -3.45 -13.38
N LYS A 185 -21.22 -2.29 -13.41
CA LYS A 185 -22.12 -1.85 -14.48
C LYS A 185 -21.48 -1.96 -15.86
N LEU A 186 -20.22 -1.55 -15.98
CA LEU A 186 -19.46 -1.59 -17.23
C LEU A 186 -19.25 -3.03 -17.74
N THR A 187 -18.94 -3.96 -16.83
CA THR A 187 -18.77 -5.39 -17.13
C THR A 187 -20.05 -6.04 -17.67
N ILE A 188 -21.21 -5.59 -17.18
CA ILE A 188 -22.52 -6.13 -17.58
C ILE A 188 -22.94 -5.60 -18.96
N GLU A 189 -22.64 -4.33 -19.26
CA GLU A 189 -22.95 -3.74 -20.57
C GLU A 189 -22.00 -4.25 -21.67
N GLY A 190 -20.71 -4.48 -21.37
CA GLY A 190 -19.73 -5.02 -22.31
C GLY A 190 -20.03 -6.45 -22.82
N LYS A 191 -20.70 -7.28 -22.00
CA LYS A 191 -21.13 -8.64 -22.40
C LYS A 191 -22.48 -8.67 -23.14
N GLY A 192 -23.16 -7.53 -23.28
CA GLY A 192 -24.51 -7.43 -23.85
C GLY A 192 -24.61 -7.37 -25.38
N ARG A 193 -23.51 -7.60 -26.13
CA ARG A 193 -23.49 -7.48 -27.61
C ARG A 193 -23.40 -8.79 -28.39
N ALA A 194 -23.59 -9.95 -27.76
CA ALA A 194 -23.82 -11.22 -28.46
C ALA A 194 -25.23 -11.73 -28.14
N GLY A 195 -26.08 -11.81 -29.16
CA GLY A 195 -27.53 -11.88 -29.02
C GLY A 195 -28.10 -13.13 -28.37
N SER A 196 -29.18 -12.95 -27.63
CA SER A 196 -30.48 -13.60 -27.89
C SER A 196 -31.57 -12.78 -27.19
N ASP A 197 -32.69 -12.62 -27.88
CA ASP A 197 -33.94 -12.14 -27.29
C ASP A 197 -34.38 -13.14 -26.20
N ASP A 198 -34.14 -12.82 -24.94
CA ASP A 198 -34.82 -13.48 -23.83
C ASP A 198 -35.25 -12.43 -22.80
N ALA A 199 -36.57 -12.35 -22.65
CA ALA A 199 -37.30 -11.44 -21.77
C ALA A 199 -37.20 -11.85 -20.29
N ALA A 200 -35.97 -12.10 -19.82
CA ALA A 200 -35.62 -12.40 -18.43
C ALA A 200 -34.56 -11.44 -17.87
N LYS A 201 -34.48 -10.20 -18.40
CA LYS A 201 -33.66 -9.10 -17.84
C LYS A 201 -34.29 -8.52 -16.58
N SER A 202 -34.48 -9.37 -15.57
CA SER A 202 -34.86 -9.00 -14.23
C SER A 202 -33.61 -8.98 -13.33
N THR A 203 -33.23 -7.79 -12.88
CA THR A 203 -32.59 -7.58 -11.58
C THR A 203 -31.15 -8.09 -11.36
N ARG A 204 -30.22 -7.94 -12.32
CA ARG A 204 -28.79 -7.93 -11.92
C ARG A 204 -28.46 -6.56 -11.35
N THR A 205 -28.48 -6.46 -10.02
CA THR A 205 -27.98 -5.30 -9.28
C THR A 205 -26.50 -5.12 -9.60
N SER A 206 -26.22 -4.09 -10.38
CA SER A 206 -24.90 -3.73 -10.83
C SER A 206 -24.35 -2.61 -9.94
N VAL A 207 -23.13 -2.80 -9.45
CA VAL A 207 -22.45 -1.80 -8.62
C VAL A 207 -21.81 -0.81 -9.59
N ALA A 208 -22.06 0.49 -9.40
CA ALA A 208 -21.29 1.52 -10.10
C ALA A 208 -20.07 1.83 -9.23
N ILE A 209 -18.87 1.65 -9.78
CA ILE A 209 -17.64 2.02 -9.11
C ILE A 209 -17.16 3.35 -9.72
N ASP A 210 -17.16 4.42 -8.92
CA ASP A 210 -16.79 5.76 -9.39
C ASP A 210 -15.26 5.89 -9.59
N ASP A 211 -14.48 5.36 -8.64
CA ASP A 211 -13.02 5.30 -8.68
C ASP A 211 -12.55 4.04 -7.97
N CYS A 212 -11.41 3.49 -8.37
CA CYS A 212 -10.81 2.33 -7.73
C CYS A 212 -9.29 2.40 -7.74
N GLN A 213 -8.70 2.08 -6.61
CA GLN A 213 -7.26 1.93 -6.44
C GLN A 213 -6.95 0.47 -6.19
N PHE A 214 -5.95 -0.05 -6.89
CA PHE A 214 -5.54 -1.44 -6.79
C PHE A 214 -4.19 -1.59 -6.10
N HIS A 215 -4.00 -2.72 -5.45
CA HIS A 215 -2.69 -3.19 -5.05
C HIS A 215 -1.80 -3.41 -6.28
N GLN A 216 -0.48 -3.20 -6.12
CA GLN A 216 0.52 -3.39 -7.20
C GLN A 216 0.53 -4.78 -7.85
N CYS A 217 -0.08 -5.77 -7.20
CA CYS A 217 -0.18 -7.12 -7.74
C CYS A 217 -1.20 -7.26 -8.89
N VAL A 218 -2.07 -6.27 -9.06
CA VAL A 218 -3.11 -6.25 -10.09
C VAL A 218 -2.53 -5.81 -11.43
N LYS A 219 -2.81 -6.61 -12.47
CA LYS A 219 -2.45 -6.30 -13.85
C LYS A 219 -3.47 -5.32 -14.45
N LEU A 220 -3.23 -4.02 -14.26
CA LEU A 220 -4.14 -2.94 -14.72
C LEU A 220 -4.48 -3.03 -16.22
N THR A 221 -3.53 -3.42 -17.07
CA THR A 221 -3.75 -3.57 -18.53
C THR A 221 -4.83 -4.60 -18.89
N LYS A 222 -5.03 -5.62 -18.04
CA LYS A 222 -6.11 -6.61 -18.22
C LYS A 222 -7.43 -6.12 -17.63
N PHE A 223 -7.42 -5.24 -16.64
CA PHE A 223 -8.63 -4.68 -16.07
C PHE A 223 -9.37 -3.81 -17.08
N ASP A 224 -8.65 -2.95 -17.81
CA ASP A 224 -9.24 -2.05 -18.81
C ASP A 224 -9.89 -2.80 -19.99
N THR A 225 -9.43 -4.02 -20.28
CA THR A 225 -9.85 -4.79 -21.46
C THR A 225 -10.84 -5.92 -21.12
N GLU A 226 -10.61 -6.66 -20.03
CA GLU A 226 -11.43 -7.80 -19.61
C GLU A 226 -12.45 -7.45 -18.51
N HIS A 227 -12.37 -6.24 -17.93
CA HIS A 227 -13.08 -5.85 -16.70
C HIS A 227 -12.96 -6.90 -15.58
N ALA A 228 -11.80 -7.56 -15.52
CA ALA A 228 -11.48 -8.61 -14.57
C ALA A 228 -10.16 -8.30 -13.88
N ILE A 229 -10.14 -8.44 -12.55
CA ILE A 229 -8.96 -8.15 -11.74
C ILE A 229 -8.10 -9.40 -11.71
N SER A 230 -7.04 -9.40 -12.52
CA SER A 230 -6.07 -10.50 -12.62
C SER A 230 -4.81 -10.17 -11.84
N PHE A 231 -4.40 -11.04 -10.91
CA PHE A 231 -3.27 -10.76 -10.01
C PHE A 231 -2.60 -12.04 -9.51
N ILE A 232 -1.36 -11.91 -9.05
CA ILE A 232 -0.67 -12.94 -8.25
C ILE A 232 -0.71 -12.43 -6.80
N PRO A 233 -1.47 -13.06 -5.88
CA PRO A 233 -1.70 -12.52 -4.54
C PRO A 233 -0.40 -12.52 -3.71
N PRO A 234 -0.09 -11.43 -2.97
CA PRO A 234 0.81 -11.51 -1.83
C PRO A 234 0.43 -12.66 -0.90
N ASP A 235 1.33 -13.11 -0.04
CA ASP A 235 1.03 -14.14 0.96
C ASP A 235 0.54 -13.51 2.27
N GLY A 236 -0.47 -14.09 2.90
CA GLY A 236 -1.06 -13.55 4.13
C GLY A 236 -2.09 -12.45 3.89
N GLU A 237 -2.17 -11.47 4.79
CA GLU A 237 -3.17 -10.40 4.78
C GLU A 237 -2.72 -9.17 3.99
N TYR A 238 -3.56 -8.68 3.09
CA TYR A 238 -3.32 -7.47 2.30
C TYR A 238 -4.64 -6.83 1.81
N GLU A 239 -4.59 -5.56 1.42
CA GLU A 239 -5.70 -4.86 0.77
C GLU A 239 -5.55 -5.01 -0.75
N LEU A 240 -6.52 -5.63 -1.44
CA LEU A 240 -6.47 -5.81 -2.90
C LEU A 240 -6.91 -4.53 -3.63
N MET A 241 -8.00 -3.92 -3.19
CA MET A 241 -8.56 -2.72 -3.79
C MET A 241 -9.33 -1.87 -2.77
N ARG A 242 -9.47 -0.58 -3.07
CA ARG A 242 -10.29 0.39 -2.34
C ARG A 242 -10.88 1.44 -3.29
#